data_AF-A0A447U221-F1
#
_entry.id   AF-A0A447U221-F1
#
_cell.length_a   1.000
_cell.length_b   1.000
_cell.length_c   1.000
_cell.angle_alpha   90.00
_cell.angle_beta   90.00
_cell.angle_gamma   90.00
#
_symmetry.space_group_name_H-M   'P 1'
#
loop_
_entity.id
_entity.type
_entity.pdbx_description
1 polymer ?
#
loop_
_entity_poly.entity_id
_entity_poly.type
_entity_poly.pdbx_seq_one_letter_code
_entity_poly.pdbx_strand_id
1 'polypeptide(L)'
;MDKLSYASDSSTSAWNTYLQQIERVAPYLGELSPWVDTLRHPKRALIVDIPVQMDDGTIRHFEGYRVQHNLSRGPGKGGVRYHPDVDLNEVMALSAWMTIKCAALNLPYGGAKGGIRVDPFSLSEGELERFDPPLYQRDRHYHRAAERYSCAGCRHQR
;
A
#
# COMPACT_ATOMS: atom_id res chain seq x y z
N MET A 1 12.38 -19.52 -8.88
CA MET A 1 11.73 -18.28 -8.39
C MET A 1 10.38 -18.69 -7.89
N ASP A 2 10.21 -18.69 -6.57
CA ASP A 2 8.93 -19.07 -5.99
C ASP A 2 7.97 -17.91 -6.14
N LYS A 3 6.89 -18.18 -6.87
CA LYS A 3 5.85 -17.20 -7.14
C LYS A 3 4.99 -17.07 -5.89
N LEU A 4 4.68 -15.83 -5.51
CA LEU A 4 3.70 -15.57 -4.46
C LEU A 4 2.34 -16.11 -4.91
N SER A 5 1.77 -17.05 -4.15
CA SER A 5 0.49 -17.70 -4.48
C SER A 5 -0.70 -16.74 -4.57
N TYR A 6 -0.60 -15.57 -3.93
CA TYR A 6 -1.62 -14.53 -3.88
C TYR A 6 -1.36 -13.37 -4.86
N ALA A 7 -0.24 -13.38 -5.58
CA ALA A 7 0.04 -12.38 -6.60
C ALA A 7 -0.51 -12.84 -7.95
N SER A 8 -1.08 -11.92 -8.72
CA SER A 8 -1.67 -12.27 -10.02
C SER A 8 -0.62 -12.57 -11.09
N ASP A 9 -0.99 -13.48 -11.98
CA ASP A 9 -0.18 -13.93 -13.11
C ASP A 9 -0.20 -12.95 -14.30
N SER A 10 -1.04 -11.91 -14.22
CA SER A 10 -1.24 -11.00 -15.33
C SER A 10 0.04 -10.22 -15.64
N SER A 11 0.56 -10.37 -16.85
CA SER A 11 1.77 -9.68 -17.31
C SER A 11 1.64 -8.15 -17.30
N THR A 12 0.41 -7.64 -17.32
CA THR A 12 0.09 -6.21 -17.26
C THR A 12 -0.08 -5.67 -15.83
N SER A 13 0.07 -6.51 -14.80
CA SER A 13 -0.05 -6.04 -13.42
C SER A 13 1.09 -5.10 -13.03
N ALA A 14 0.78 -4.12 -12.17
CA ALA A 14 1.77 -3.21 -11.63
C ALA A 14 2.87 -3.97 -10.86
N TRP A 15 2.51 -5.08 -10.21
CA TRP A 15 3.46 -5.92 -9.47
C TRP A 15 4.48 -6.58 -10.40
N ASN A 16 4.03 -7.15 -11.53
CA ASN A 16 4.95 -7.76 -12.49
C ASN A 16 5.87 -6.73 -13.15
N THR A 17 5.36 -5.52 -13.39
CA THR A 17 6.20 -4.39 -13.84
C THR A 17 7.31 -4.09 -12.84
N TYR A 18 6.99 -4.04 -11.54
CA TYR A 18 7.99 -3.85 -10.48
C TYR A 18 9.01 -4.99 -10.45
N LEU A 19 8.58 -6.25 -10.51
CA LEU A 19 9.49 -7.39 -10.52
C LEU A 19 10.46 -7.34 -11.72
N GLN A 20 9.98 -7.00 -12.91
CA GLN A 20 10.85 -6.82 -14.08
C GLN A 20 11.89 -5.71 -13.88
N GLN A 21 11.55 -4.64 -13.17
CA GLN A 21 12.51 -3.59 -12.83
C GLN A 21 13.58 -4.11 -11.86
N ILE A 22 13.19 -4.92 -10.87
CA ILE A 22 14.14 -5.55 -9.94
C ILE A 22 15.05 -6.54 -10.66
N GLU A 23 14.54 -7.35 -11.59
CA GLU A 23 15.37 -8.24 -12.42
C GLU A 23 16.45 -7.49 -13.20
N ARG A 24 16.10 -6.32 -13.75
CA ARG A 24 17.07 -5.49 -14.48
C ARG A 24 18.18 -4.98 -13.56
N VAL A 25 17.89 -4.75 -12.28
CA VAL A 25 18.88 -4.24 -11.32
C VAL A 25 19.69 -5.36 -10.65
N ALA A 26 19.15 -6.59 -10.59
CA ALA A 26 19.77 -7.71 -9.90
C ALA A 26 21.25 -7.99 -10.26
N PRO A 27 21.69 -7.88 -11.53
CA PRO A 27 23.10 -8.06 -11.91
C PRO A 27 24.04 -7.01 -11.32
N TYR A 28 23.53 -5.84 -10.94
CA TYR A 28 24.32 -4.72 -10.43
C TYR A 28 24.46 -4.72 -8.89
N LEU A 29 23.87 -5.69 -8.20
CA LEU A 29 23.86 -5.74 -6.72
C LEU A 29 25.15 -6.30 -6.10
N GLY A 30 25.98 -7.01 -6.88
CA GLY A 30 27.25 -7.59 -6.39
C GLY A 30 27.05 -8.52 -5.20
N GLU A 31 27.72 -8.24 -4.07
CA GLU A 31 27.61 -9.04 -2.85
C GLU A 31 26.19 -9.05 -2.24
N LEU A 32 25.34 -8.10 -2.62
CA LEU A 32 23.95 -8.02 -2.15
C LEU A 32 22.98 -8.88 -2.97
N SER A 33 23.43 -9.52 -4.05
CA SER A 33 22.59 -10.38 -4.90
C SER A 33 21.78 -11.45 -4.13
N PRO A 34 22.30 -12.10 -3.05
CA PRO A 34 21.50 -13.06 -2.27
C PRO A 34 20.27 -12.44 -1.61
N TRP A 35 20.28 -11.13 -1.36
CA TRP A 35 19.19 -10.42 -0.69
C TRP A 35 18.15 -9.86 -1.65
N VAL A 36 18.33 -10.01 -2.97
CA VAL A 36 17.39 -9.47 -3.98
C VAL A 36 15.97 -10.01 -3.78
N ASP A 37 15.84 -11.26 -3.32
CA ASP A 37 14.54 -11.87 -3.04
C ASP A 37 13.79 -11.15 -1.90
N THR A 38 14.49 -10.45 -1.01
CA THR A 38 13.87 -9.60 0.02
C THR A 38 13.06 -8.45 -0.59
N LEU A 39 13.42 -8.00 -1.79
CA LEU A 39 12.68 -6.98 -2.53
C LEU A 39 11.51 -7.57 -3.34
N ARG A 40 11.48 -8.89 -3.52
CA ARG A 40 10.39 -9.59 -4.23
C ARG A 40 9.29 -10.07 -3.29
N HIS A 41 9.51 -10.00 -1.98
CA HIS A 41 8.58 -10.49 -0.97
C HIS A 41 8.20 -9.37 0.00
N PRO A 42 6.94 -8.87 -0.04
CA PRO A 42 6.52 -7.90 0.95
C PRO A 42 6.52 -8.54 2.34
N LYS A 43 7.05 -7.82 3.33
CA LYS A 43 7.11 -8.29 4.72
C LYS A 43 5.73 -8.62 5.30
N ARG A 44 4.70 -7.86 4.91
CA ARG A 44 3.32 -8.08 5.36
C ARG A 44 2.31 -7.52 4.35
N ALA A 45 1.28 -8.28 4.04
CA ALA A 45 0.09 -7.82 3.32
C ALA A 45 -1.14 -8.17 4.15
N LEU A 46 -1.97 -7.16 4.46
CA LEU A 46 -3.24 -7.34 5.15
C LEU A 46 -4.37 -7.02 4.17
N ILE A 47 -5.34 -7.92 4.10
CA ILE A 47 -6.61 -7.72 3.42
C ILE A 47 -7.66 -7.76 4.52
N VAL A 48 -8.53 -6.75 4.53
CA VAL A 48 -9.47 -6.50 5.62
C VAL A 48 -10.82 -6.20 5.04
N ASP A 49 -11.85 -6.68 5.72
CA ASP A 49 -13.22 -6.26 5.48
C ASP A 49 -13.54 -5.03 6.33
N ILE A 50 -14.18 -4.04 5.72
CA ILE A 50 -14.56 -2.77 6.34
C ILE A 50 -16.08 -2.62 6.23
N PRO A 51 -16.84 -3.05 7.26
CA PRO A 51 -18.27 -2.81 7.30
C PRO A 51 -18.55 -1.33 7.63
N VAL A 52 -19.31 -0.65 6.77
CA VAL A 52 -19.72 0.75 6.95
C VAL A 52 -21.24 0.83 6.93
N GLN A 53 -21.80 1.52 7.92
CA GLN A 53 -23.22 1.87 7.93
C GLN A 53 -23.43 3.06 7.01
N MET A 54 -24.23 2.85 5.96
CA MET A 54 -24.62 3.84 4.97
C MET A 54 -25.69 4.78 5.53
N ASP A 55 -25.91 5.91 4.87
CA ASP A 55 -26.88 6.91 5.31
C ASP A 55 -28.33 6.41 5.18
N ASP A 56 -28.60 5.42 4.32
CA ASP A 56 -29.89 4.73 4.22
C ASP A 56 -30.13 3.69 5.34
N GLY A 57 -29.18 3.53 6.24
CA GLY A 57 -29.21 2.59 7.36
C GLY A 57 -28.74 1.18 7.02
N THR A 58 -28.42 0.89 5.76
CA THR A 58 -27.86 -0.41 5.35
C THR A 58 -26.38 -0.54 5.76
N ILE A 59 -25.88 -1.78 5.86
CA ILE A 59 -24.46 -2.05 6.07
C ILE A 59 -23.87 -2.53 4.75
N ARG A 60 -22.82 -1.84 4.28
CA ARG A 60 -22.04 -2.24 3.11
C ARG A 60 -20.63 -2.62 3.52
N HIS A 61 -20.12 -3.65 2.87
CA HIS A 61 -18.79 -4.19 3.10
C HIS A 61 -17.84 -3.71 2.01
N PHE A 62 -16.66 -3.25 2.42
CA PHE A 62 -15.62 -2.75 1.52
C PHE A 62 -14.30 -3.45 1.77
N GLU A 63 -13.58 -3.71 0.69
CA GLU A 63 -12.26 -4.33 0.76
C GLU A 63 -11.19 -3.26 1.04
N GLY A 64 -10.47 -3.46 2.13
CA GLY A 64 -9.29 -2.68 2.47
C GLY A 64 -8.01 -3.50 2.32
N TYR A 65 -6.95 -2.80 1.90
CA TYR A 65 -5.62 -3.36 1.68
C TYR A 65 -4.59 -2.53 2.43
N ARG A 66 -3.68 -3.19 3.13
CA ARG A 66 -2.50 -2.55 3.73
C ARG A 66 -1.27 -3.43 3.53
N VAL A 67 -0.33 -2.96 2.72
CA VAL A 67 0.91 -3.68 2.43
C VAL A 67 2.10 -2.91 3.01
N GLN A 68 2.91 -3.60 3.80
CA GLN A 68 4.19 -3.15 4.31
C GLN A 68 5.27 -3.96 3.58
N HIS A 69 5.95 -3.33 2.62
CA HIS A 69 6.90 -4.00 1.76
C HIS A 69 8.20 -4.30 2.50
N ASN A 70 8.87 -3.27 3.00
CA ASN A 70 10.13 -3.41 3.72
C ASN A 70 10.19 -2.37 4.85
N LEU A 71 10.64 -2.81 6.03
CA LEU A 71 10.75 -2.01 7.26
C LEU A 71 12.19 -1.95 7.80
N SER A 72 13.19 -2.38 7.03
CA SER A 72 14.57 -2.51 7.52
C SER A 72 15.21 -1.15 7.85
N ARG A 73 14.84 -0.09 7.12
CA ARG A 73 15.36 1.27 7.32
C ARG A 73 14.57 2.11 8.33
N GLY A 74 13.44 1.61 8.83
CA GLY A 74 12.54 2.37 9.69
C GLY A 74 11.06 2.05 9.45
N PRO A 75 10.14 2.82 10.06
CA PRO A 75 8.71 2.56 9.96
C PRO A 75 8.21 2.72 8.52
N GLY A 76 7.18 1.94 8.17
CA GLY A 76 6.63 1.90 6.82
C GLY A 76 5.90 3.19 6.49
N LYS A 77 6.30 3.86 5.41
CA LYS A 77 5.67 5.11 4.96
C LYS A 77 4.91 4.89 3.65
N GLY A 78 3.65 5.29 3.66
CA GLY A 78 2.86 5.57 2.47
C GLY A 78 1.36 5.67 2.74
N GLY A 79 0.72 6.50 1.91
CA GLY A 79 -0.69 6.84 2.05
C GLY A 79 -1.66 5.74 1.61
N VAL A 80 -2.94 6.07 1.70
CA VAL A 80 -4.07 5.23 1.30
C VAL A 80 -4.68 5.77 0.01
N ARG A 81 -5.04 4.88 -0.92
CA ARG A 81 -5.76 5.21 -2.15
C ARG A 81 -7.22 4.77 -2.03
N TYR A 82 -8.14 5.65 -2.40
CA TYR A 82 -9.56 5.33 -2.57
C TYR A 82 -9.83 5.27 -4.07
N HIS A 83 -10.17 4.10 -4.60
CA HIS A 83 -10.54 3.93 -6.01
C HIS A 83 -11.34 2.64 -6.20
N PRO A 84 -12.33 2.58 -7.11
CA PRO A 84 -13.11 1.36 -7.36
C PRO A 84 -12.27 0.19 -7.92
N ASP A 85 -11.17 0.50 -8.58
CA ASP A 85 -10.27 -0.50 -9.20
C ASP A 85 -9.03 -0.84 -8.36
N VAL A 86 -8.97 -0.46 -7.08
CA VAL A 86 -7.86 -0.88 -6.21
C VAL A 86 -7.83 -2.41 -6.15
N ASP A 87 -6.64 -2.97 -6.39
CA ASP A 87 -6.34 -4.40 -6.22
C ASP A 87 -5.09 -4.61 -5.36
N LEU A 88 -4.89 -5.84 -4.89
CA LEU A 88 -3.73 -6.18 -4.06
C LEU A 88 -2.40 -5.97 -4.81
N ASN A 89 -2.34 -6.28 -6.12
CA ASN A 89 -1.09 -6.20 -6.89
C ASN A 89 -0.63 -4.75 -7.05
N GLU A 90 -1.55 -3.82 -7.31
CA GLU A 90 -1.28 -2.39 -7.37
C GLU A 90 -0.75 -1.90 -6.01
N VAL A 91 -1.44 -2.24 -4.91
CA VAL A 91 -1.02 -1.80 -3.57
C VAL A 91 0.36 -2.37 -3.21
N MET A 92 0.64 -3.63 -3.56
CA MET A 92 1.97 -4.24 -3.40
C MET A 92 3.04 -3.48 -4.19
N ALA A 93 2.80 -3.22 -5.49
CA ALA A 93 3.75 -2.50 -6.34
C ALA A 93 4.02 -1.09 -5.84
N LEU A 94 2.97 -0.35 -5.48
CA LEU A 94 3.07 0.99 -4.90
C LEU A 94 3.85 0.99 -3.58
N SER A 95 3.63 -0.02 -2.72
CA SER A 95 4.37 -0.14 -1.45
C SER A 95 5.86 -0.43 -1.67
N ALA A 96 6.19 -1.20 -2.70
CA ALA A 96 7.57 -1.51 -3.06
C ALA A 96 8.29 -0.32 -3.69
N TRP A 97 7.63 0.41 -4.58
CA TRP A 97 8.16 1.68 -5.08
C TRP A 97 8.34 2.72 -3.97
N MET A 98 7.51 2.72 -2.92
CA MET A 98 7.76 3.55 -1.73
C MET A 98 9.06 3.16 -1.01
N THR A 99 9.39 1.87 -0.91
CA THR A 99 10.69 1.41 -0.38
C THR A 99 11.84 1.97 -1.22
N ILE A 100 11.78 1.80 -2.54
CA ILE A 100 12.85 2.26 -3.45
C ILE A 100 12.98 3.79 -3.41
N LYS A 101 11.86 4.52 -3.47
CA LYS A 101 11.84 5.99 -3.39
C LYS A 101 12.43 6.51 -2.08
N CYS A 102 12.00 5.96 -0.95
CA CYS A 102 12.54 6.34 0.36
C CYS A 102 14.04 6.03 0.45
N ALA A 103 14.47 4.88 -0.08
CA ALA A 103 15.87 4.51 -0.09
C ALA A 103 16.73 5.43 -0.97
N ALA A 104 16.27 5.74 -2.17
CA ALA A 104 16.94 6.62 -3.14
C ALA A 104 17.08 8.05 -2.62
N LEU A 105 16.08 8.55 -1.87
CA LEU A 105 16.12 9.87 -1.23
C LEU A 105 16.82 9.85 0.15
N ASN A 106 17.43 8.73 0.52
CA ASN A 106 18.10 8.51 1.80
C ASN A 106 17.24 8.84 3.05
N LEU A 107 15.95 8.52 3.01
CA LEU A 107 15.04 8.74 4.12
C LEU A 107 15.04 7.53 5.08
N PRO A 108 14.91 7.73 6.40
CA PRO A 108 14.87 6.65 7.41
C PRO A 108 13.48 6.01 7.49
N TYR A 109 12.91 5.63 6.35
CA TYR A 109 11.57 5.06 6.24
C TYR A 109 11.58 3.81 5.36
N GLY A 110 10.76 2.84 5.77
CA GLY A 110 10.36 1.72 4.95
C GLY A 110 9.29 2.09 3.92
N GLY A 111 8.94 1.14 3.06
CA GLY A 111 7.84 1.31 2.10
C GLY A 111 6.56 0.64 2.59
N ALA A 112 5.47 1.39 2.60
CA ALA A 112 4.13 0.87 2.83
C ALA A 112 3.13 1.55 1.90
N LYS A 113 1.97 0.93 1.68
CA LYS A 113 0.84 1.55 0.98
C LYS A 113 -0.45 0.92 1.47
N GLY A 114 -1.52 1.69 1.49
CA GLY A 114 -2.87 1.16 1.65
C GLY A 114 -3.75 1.49 0.44
N GLY A 115 -4.84 0.76 0.32
CA GLY A 115 -5.88 1.02 -0.66
C GLY A 115 -7.23 0.55 -0.14
N ILE A 116 -8.30 1.22 -0.53
CA ILE A 116 -9.68 0.81 -0.24
C ILE A 116 -10.41 0.81 -1.57
N ARG A 117 -11.08 -0.31 -1.86
CA ARG A 117 -11.83 -0.51 -3.10
C ARG A 117 -13.20 0.16 -2.99
N VAL A 118 -13.22 1.47 -3.26
CA VAL A 118 -14.43 2.29 -3.15
C VAL A 118 -14.36 3.48 -4.10
N ASP A 119 -15.51 3.89 -4.65
CA ASP A 119 -15.64 5.15 -5.37
C ASP A 119 -16.01 6.27 -4.39
N PRO A 120 -15.08 7.20 -4.08
CA PRO A 120 -15.36 8.29 -3.13
C PRO A 120 -16.43 9.27 -3.64
N PHE A 121 -16.69 9.32 -4.96
CA PHE A 121 -17.74 10.18 -5.52
C PHE A 121 -19.14 9.59 -5.38
N SER A 122 -19.23 8.29 -5.11
CA SER A 122 -20.50 7.59 -4.85
C SER A 122 -20.97 7.68 -3.40
N LEU A 123 -20.13 8.21 -2.50
CA LEU A 123 -20.39 8.29 -1.07
C LEU A 123 -20.72 9.72 -0.64
N SER A 124 -21.57 9.85 0.37
CA SER A 124 -21.77 11.12 1.06
C SER A 124 -20.54 11.50 1.90
N GLU A 125 -20.44 12.77 2.31
CA GLU A 125 -19.36 13.19 3.22
C GLU A 125 -19.44 12.45 4.56
N GLY A 126 -20.65 12.23 5.08
CA GLY A 126 -20.86 11.52 6.33
C GLY A 126 -20.49 10.03 6.24
N GLU A 127 -20.71 9.40 5.09
CA GLU A 127 -20.26 8.03 4.84
C GLU A 127 -18.73 7.97 4.74
N LEU A 128 -18.11 8.90 4.02
CA LEU A 128 -16.66 8.96 3.87
C LEU A 128 -15.94 9.18 5.22
N GLU A 129 -16.52 9.93 6.15
CA GLU A 129 -15.97 10.10 7.50
C GLU A 129 -16.03 8.81 8.33
N ARG A 130 -17.08 7.99 8.18
CA ARG A 130 -17.21 6.69 8.85
C ARG A 130 -16.22 5.66 8.33
N PHE A 131 -15.59 5.92 7.18
CA PHE A 131 -14.64 5.04 6.53
C PHE A 131 -13.24 5.02 7.15
N ASP A 132 -12.95 5.79 8.21
CA ASP A 132 -11.63 5.77 8.87
C ASP A 132 -11.43 4.47 9.68
N PRO A 133 -10.82 3.39 9.11
CA PRO A 133 -10.92 2.07 9.70
C PRO A 133 -10.02 1.97 10.95
N PRO A 134 -10.35 1.13 11.94
CA PRO A 134 -9.50 0.89 13.10
C PRO A 134 -8.06 0.43 12.77
N LEU A 135 -7.87 -0.19 11.61
CA LEU A 135 -6.55 -0.57 11.09
C LEU A 135 -5.66 0.64 10.73
N TYR A 136 -6.26 1.74 10.30
CA TYR A 136 -5.57 3.02 10.10
C TYR A 136 -5.17 3.64 11.45
N GLN A 137 -5.95 3.41 12.50
CA GLN A 137 -5.66 3.86 13.86
C GLN A 137 -4.55 3.06 14.55
N ARG A 138 -4.45 1.74 14.29
CA ARG A 138 -3.36 0.91 14.83
C ARG A 138 -2.00 1.22 14.21
N ASP A 139 -1.93 1.51 12.91
CA ASP A 139 -0.69 2.00 12.27
C ASP A 139 -0.40 3.47 12.66
N ARG A 140 -1.39 4.25 13.12
CA ARG A 140 -1.17 5.64 13.58
C ARG A 140 -0.26 5.77 14.79
N HIS A 141 -0.18 4.75 15.65
CA HIS A 141 0.74 4.76 16.79
C HIS A 141 2.22 4.78 16.37
N TYR A 142 2.56 4.30 15.16
CA TYR A 142 3.89 4.46 14.57
C TYR A 142 4.06 5.78 13.79
N HIS A 143 2.97 6.49 13.48
CA HIS A 143 2.96 7.69 12.64
C HIS A 143 3.10 9.03 13.36
N ARG A 144 3.03 9.12 14.70
CA ARG A 144 3.21 10.40 15.41
C ARG A 144 4.57 11.08 15.20
N ALA A 145 5.58 10.35 14.69
CA ALA A 145 6.87 10.94 14.33
C ALA A 145 6.91 11.53 12.90
N ALA A 146 5.87 11.35 12.07
CA ALA A 146 5.85 11.76 10.67
C ALA A 146 4.59 12.58 10.28
N GLU A 147 3.94 13.19 11.26
CA GLU A 147 2.77 14.05 11.08
C GLU A 147 3.14 15.36 10.38
N ARG A 148 2.95 15.39 9.05
CA ARG A 148 2.49 16.60 8.35
C ARG A 148 1.88 16.40 6.96
N TYR A 149 1.93 15.19 6.37
CA TYR A 149 1.55 15.03 4.95
C TYR A 149 0.57 13.89 4.61
N SER A 150 0.05 13.12 5.56
CA SER A 150 -0.79 11.94 5.21
C SER A 150 -2.23 12.27 4.83
N CYS A 151 -2.70 13.51 5.01
CA CYS A 151 -4.08 13.92 4.69
C CYS A 151 -4.15 15.18 3.80
N ALA A 152 -3.04 15.56 3.15
CA ALA A 152 -3.00 16.69 2.23
C ALA A 152 -3.42 16.30 0.79
N GLY A 153 -3.22 15.03 0.41
CA GLY A 153 -3.53 14.53 -0.95
C GLY A 153 -5.02 14.31 -1.22
N CYS A 154 -5.80 13.85 -0.23
CA CYS A 154 -7.25 13.63 -0.41
C CYS A 154 -8.05 14.93 -0.54
N ARG A 155 -7.53 16.07 -0.08
CA ARG A 155 -8.20 17.37 -0.20
C ARG A 155 -8.03 18.05 -1.56
N HIS A 156 -7.17 17.53 -2.43
CA HIS A 156 -6.89 18.10 -3.76
C HIS A 156 -7.49 17.27 -4.92
N GLN A 157 -8.39 16.34 -4.62
CA GLN A 157 -9.13 15.55 -5.62
C GLN A 157 -10.63 15.88 -5.64
N ARG A 158 -11.00 17.12 -5.28
CA ARG A 158 -12.30 17.72 -5.58
C ARG A 158 -12.10 18.87 -6.55
#